data_AF-A0A518RFH6-F1
#
_entry.id   AF-A0A518RFH6-F1
#
_cell.length_a   1.000
_cell.length_b   1.000
_cell.length_c   1.000
_cell.angle_alpha   90.00
_cell.angle_beta   90.00
_cell.angle_gamma   90.00
#
_symmetry.space_group_name_H-M   'P 1'
#
loop_
_entity.id
_entity.type
_entity.pdbx_description
1 polymer ?
#
loop_
_entity_poly.entity_id
_entity_poly.type
_entity_poly.pdbx_seq_one_letter_code
_entity_poly.pdbx_strand_id
1 'polypeptide(L)'
;MNMRAILLASAASLAGTGMACAQTGPMAPVRQTLDDNGVDLLRGELVVEKTLLTIGGDQGMQYRVRTQGTGTRSNIWASLYKSGSTIMASVDNVTDRFTVSGSTFTPTEARGATLTVSGSTYTYTSREGTVVTFTKPAANEVAYDTYATEGFATSIARPSGERIDLTYERRLFCVAYEGDFCTGGWNWARRIASAKNSNGYAFSIGYASDDLEDGSQLLPWLAIGNVKAVNLTQEYCNTAAAWCATTGNWPTLDTPNSQYVGTTMGPSGITAITLPGNSTPDVTIAYTSGKVSAITDHAGTTSYAYADASGERTVPSPMRYRRRPPMCSTSPASG
;
A
#
# COMPACT_ATOMS: atom_id res chain seq x y z
N MET A 1 -14.12 14.27 -68.26
CA MET A 1 -13.19 15.10 -67.48
C MET A 1 -13.43 14.86 -65.99
N ASN A 2 -12.49 14.12 -65.40
CA ASN A 2 -11.95 14.19 -64.04
C ASN A 2 -12.89 14.42 -62.84
N MET A 3 -13.17 13.29 -62.19
CA MET A 3 -13.48 13.03 -60.78
C MET A 3 -12.51 13.71 -59.81
N ARG A 4 -12.99 14.43 -58.78
CA ARG A 4 -12.30 14.61 -57.47
C ARG A 4 -13.30 14.89 -56.35
N ALA A 5 -13.61 13.84 -55.57
CA ALA A 5 -14.23 13.91 -54.26
C ALA A 5 -13.14 14.22 -53.21
N ILE A 6 -13.42 15.15 -52.30
CA ILE A 6 -12.57 15.44 -51.14
C ILE A 6 -13.30 14.90 -49.91
N LEU A 7 -12.88 13.73 -49.42
CA LEU A 7 -13.23 13.21 -48.10
C LEU A 7 -12.16 13.71 -47.11
N LEU A 8 -12.51 14.63 -46.22
CA LEU A 8 -11.69 14.93 -45.04
C LEU A 8 -11.93 13.84 -43.99
N ALA A 9 -10.94 12.99 -43.79
CA ALA A 9 -10.92 12.02 -42.69
C ALA A 9 -10.43 12.72 -41.41
N SER A 10 -11.34 12.95 -40.47
CA SER A 10 -11.02 13.36 -39.10
C SER A 10 -10.44 12.17 -38.33
N ALA A 11 -9.11 12.06 -38.29
CA ALA A 11 -8.41 11.13 -37.40
C ALA A 11 -8.47 11.69 -35.97
N ALA A 12 -9.52 11.36 -35.23
CA ALA A 12 -9.56 11.56 -33.79
C ALA A 12 -8.56 10.58 -33.16
N SER A 13 -7.38 11.10 -32.78
CA SER A 13 -6.41 10.40 -31.95
C SER A 13 -7.05 10.10 -30.59
N LEU A 14 -7.62 8.89 -30.45
CA LEU A 14 -7.88 8.27 -29.16
C LEU A 14 -6.52 8.05 -28.50
N ALA A 15 -6.02 9.06 -27.79
CA ALA A 15 -4.97 8.91 -26.82
C ALA A 15 -5.51 7.94 -25.76
N GLY A 16 -5.18 6.66 -25.91
CA GLY A 16 -5.49 5.65 -24.92
C GLY A 16 -4.89 6.12 -23.61
N THR A 17 -5.76 6.45 -22.65
CA THR A 17 -5.39 6.58 -21.25
C THR A 17 -4.91 5.21 -20.81
N GLY A 18 -3.62 4.94 -20.99
CA GLY A 18 -2.98 3.76 -20.44
C GLY A 18 -3.32 3.75 -18.96
N MET A 19 -3.98 2.68 -18.49
CA MET A 19 -4.26 2.51 -17.08
C MET A 19 -2.92 2.57 -16.36
N ALA A 20 -2.70 3.64 -15.58
CA ALA A 20 -1.55 3.75 -14.71
C ALA A 20 -1.63 2.54 -13.76
N CYS A 21 -0.76 1.56 -13.97
CA CYS A 21 -0.71 0.37 -13.15
C CYS A 21 -0.44 0.82 -11.73
N ALA A 22 -1.30 0.45 -10.79
CA ALA A 22 -1.07 0.71 -9.37
C ALA A 22 0.19 -0.07 -8.97
N GLN A 23 1.32 0.64 -8.89
CA GLN A 23 2.57 0.07 -8.42
C GLN A 23 2.44 -0.15 -6.91
N THR A 24 2.85 -1.31 -6.42
CA THR A 24 3.01 -1.50 -4.98
C THR A 24 3.89 -0.41 -4.42
N GLY A 25 3.42 0.25 -3.35
CA GLY A 25 4.22 1.28 -2.73
C GLY A 25 5.57 0.75 -2.25
N PRO A 26 6.61 1.61 -2.24
CA PRO A 26 7.92 1.20 -1.77
C PRO A 26 7.81 0.63 -0.37
N MET A 27 8.65 -0.36 -0.06
CA MET A 27 8.75 -0.86 1.30
C MET A 27 9.04 0.29 2.27
N ALA A 28 8.43 0.24 3.45
CA ALA A 28 8.57 1.33 4.41
C ALA A 28 10.06 1.57 4.73
N PRO A 29 10.45 2.81 4.99
CA PRO A 29 11.84 3.12 5.26
C PRO A 29 12.34 2.57 6.61
N VAL A 30 13.60 2.16 6.68
CA VAL A 30 14.25 1.72 7.94
C VAL A 30 14.39 2.87 8.96
N ARG A 31 14.53 4.10 8.44
CA ARG A 31 14.63 5.33 9.23
C ARG A 31 13.80 6.39 8.56
N GLN A 32 13.02 7.11 9.34
CA GLN A 32 12.16 8.18 8.86
C GLN A 32 12.26 9.36 9.82
N THR A 33 12.22 10.58 9.28
CA THR A 33 12.16 11.79 10.11
C THR A 33 11.11 12.70 9.49
N LEU A 34 9.88 12.50 9.91
CA LEU A 34 8.74 13.30 9.48
C LEU A 34 8.73 14.65 10.19
N ASP A 35 8.50 15.72 9.42
CA ASP A 35 8.14 17.02 9.98
C ASP A 35 6.62 17.19 10.13
N ASP A 36 6.19 18.36 10.59
CA ASP A 36 4.78 18.68 10.82
C ASP A 36 3.94 18.72 9.53
N ASN A 37 4.57 18.80 8.36
CA ASN A 37 3.91 18.75 7.06
C ASN A 37 3.90 17.34 6.46
N GLY A 38 4.39 16.34 7.20
CA GLY A 38 4.47 14.95 6.73
C GLY A 38 5.59 14.70 5.73
N VAL A 39 6.60 15.58 5.63
CA VAL A 39 7.77 15.36 4.77
C VAL A 39 8.80 14.54 5.51
N ASP A 40 9.20 13.41 4.94
CA ASP A 40 10.37 12.66 5.41
C ASP A 40 11.64 13.40 5.01
N LEU A 41 12.21 14.18 5.93
CA LEU A 41 13.37 15.03 5.69
C LEU A 41 14.60 14.22 5.21
N LEU A 42 14.69 12.94 5.58
CA LEU A 42 15.77 12.07 5.13
C LEU A 42 15.64 11.73 3.64
N ARG A 43 14.44 11.59 3.09
CA ARG A 43 14.20 11.23 1.69
C ARG A 43 13.81 12.40 0.81
N GLY A 44 13.22 13.43 1.40
CA GLY A 44 12.52 14.50 0.71
C GLY A 44 11.22 14.02 0.09
N GLU A 45 10.52 13.08 0.72
CA GLU A 45 9.27 12.52 0.20
C GLU A 45 8.11 12.93 1.12
N LEU A 46 6.98 13.31 0.53
CA LEU A 46 5.74 13.48 1.27
C LEU A 46 5.19 12.11 1.67
N VAL A 47 4.79 11.99 2.93
CA VAL A 47 4.12 10.82 3.47
C VAL A 47 2.74 11.23 3.96
N VAL A 48 1.72 10.64 3.36
CA VAL A 48 0.33 10.87 3.72
C VAL A 48 -0.26 9.56 4.22
N GLU A 49 -0.69 9.51 5.47
CA GLU A 49 -1.48 8.39 6.02
C GLU A 49 -2.95 8.82 6.15
N LYS A 50 -3.85 7.92 5.75
CA LYS A 50 -5.29 8.16 5.82
C LYS A 50 -6.03 6.90 6.24
N THR A 51 -7.00 7.07 7.13
CA THR A 51 -8.04 6.06 7.38
C THR A 51 -9.14 6.18 6.33
N LEU A 52 -9.33 5.14 5.53
CA LEU A 52 -10.33 5.11 4.45
C LEU A 52 -11.64 4.45 4.86
N LEU A 53 -11.58 3.49 5.77
CA LEU A 53 -12.74 2.73 6.21
C LEU A 53 -12.59 2.37 7.68
N THR A 54 -13.68 2.48 8.44
CA THR A 54 -13.73 2.07 9.85
C THR A 54 -15.00 1.28 10.13
N ILE A 55 -14.92 0.29 10.99
CA ILE A 55 -16.07 -0.46 11.51
C ILE A 55 -15.82 -0.81 12.97
N GLY A 56 -16.84 -0.83 13.82
CA GLY A 56 -16.76 -1.45 15.15
C GLY A 56 -16.12 -0.62 16.29
N GLY A 57 -15.89 0.68 16.11
CA GLY A 57 -15.40 1.57 17.17
C GLY A 57 -14.05 1.14 17.77
N ASP A 58 -13.94 1.14 19.10
CA ASP A 58 -12.68 0.85 19.83
C ASP A 58 -12.18 -0.60 19.66
N GLN A 59 -13.09 -1.55 19.45
CA GLN A 59 -12.77 -2.96 19.18
C GLN A 59 -12.80 -3.28 17.68
N GLY A 60 -12.95 -2.24 16.88
CA GLY A 60 -13.18 -2.28 15.46
C GLY A 60 -11.96 -2.60 14.62
N MET A 61 -12.11 -2.34 13.33
CA MET A 61 -11.00 -2.33 12.38
C MET A 61 -10.97 -1.02 11.62
N GLN A 62 -9.77 -0.60 11.26
CA GLN A 62 -9.52 0.54 10.40
C GLN A 62 -8.72 0.08 9.18
N TYR A 63 -9.22 0.37 7.98
CA TYR A 63 -8.46 0.22 6.74
C TYR A 63 -7.76 1.55 6.50
N ARG A 64 -6.44 1.56 6.73
CA ARG A 64 -5.59 2.72 6.55
C ARG A 64 -4.69 2.50 5.36
N VAL A 65 -4.46 3.57 4.61
CA VAL A 65 -3.46 3.59 3.55
C VAL A 65 -2.42 4.64 3.86
N ARG A 66 -1.19 4.34 3.51
CA ARG A 66 -0.09 5.29 3.47
C ARG A 66 0.35 5.43 2.02
N THR A 67 0.45 6.67 1.57
CA THR A 67 1.06 7.03 0.29
C THR A 67 2.42 7.66 0.55
N GLN A 68 3.44 7.17 -0.14
CA GLN A 68 4.79 7.69 -0.12
C GLN A 68 5.40 7.60 -1.52
N GLY A 69 5.93 8.72 -2.02
CA GLY A 69 6.32 8.83 -3.42
C GLY A 69 5.13 8.56 -4.34
N THR A 70 5.29 7.69 -5.34
CA THR A 70 4.24 7.27 -6.28
C THR A 70 3.41 6.07 -5.78
N GLY A 71 3.73 5.57 -4.59
CA GLY A 71 3.27 4.29 -4.11
C GLY A 71 2.30 4.37 -2.93
N THR A 72 1.34 3.44 -2.88
CA THR A 72 0.39 3.32 -1.76
C THR A 72 0.47 1.93 -1.14
N ARG A 73 0.36 1.85 0.19
CA ARG A 73 0.34 0.60 0.97
C ARG A 73 -0.70 0.67 2.06
N SER A 74 -1.42 -0.43 2.31
CA SER A 74 -2.40 -0.51 3.40
C SER A 74 -1.80 -1.11 4.68
N ASN A 75 -2.44 -0.83 5.81
CA ASN A 75 -2.05 -1.36 7.13
C ASN A 75 -2.33 -2.87 7.31
N ILE A 76 -2.98 -3.51 6.34
CA ILE A 76 -3.15 -4.97 6.31
C ILE A 76 -2.05 -5.66 5.49
N TRP A 77 -1.09 -4.91 4.96
CA TRP A 77 0.09 -5.46 4.30
C TRP A 77 1.28 -5.47 5.23
N ALA A 78 1.92 -6.63 5.30
CA ALA A 78 3.25 -6.79 5.84
C ALA A 78 4.02 -7.76 4.95
N SER A 79 5.30 -7.49 4.75
CA SER A 79 6.16 -8.29 3.88
C SER A 79 7.49 -8.61 4.53
N LEU A 80 8.03 -9.75 4.13
CA LEU A 80 9.38 -10.17 4.43
C LEU A 80 10.14 -10.29 3.11
N TYR A 81 11.08 -9.36 2.91
CA TYR A 81 11.89 -9.26 1.71
C TYR A 81 13.31 -9.75 1.99
N LYS A 82 13.88 -10.57 1.11
CA LYS A 82 15.29 -10.97 1.20
C LYS A 82 16.07 -10.60 -0.06
N SER A 83 17.28 -10.06 0.15
CA SER A 83 18.29 -9.83 -0.88
C SER A 83 19.67 -10.18 -0.33
N GLY A 84 20.29 -11.22 -0.90
CA GLY A 84 21.55 -11.78 -0.42
C GLY A 84 21.46 -12.24 1.04
N SER A 85 22.37 -11.71 1.87
CA SER A 85 22.40 -11.94 3.33
C SER A 85 21.58 -10.92 4.13
N THR A 86 20.80 -10.06 3.47
CA THR A 86 19.95 -9.08 4.14
C THR A 86 18.48 -9.49 4.02
N ILE A 87 17.77 -9.48 5.15
CA ILE A 87 16.32 -9.65 5.18
C ILE A 87 15.69 -8.42 5.83
N MET A 88 14.55 -7.99 5.32
CA MET A 88 13.84 -6.80 5.75
C MET A 88 12.39 -7.20 6.07
N ALA A 89 11.98 -6.98 7.31
CA ALA A 89 10.62 -7.19 7.77
C ALA A 89 9.92 -5.84 7.82
N SER A 90 8.85 -5.70 7.06
CA SER A 90 8.10 -4.45 6.94
C SER A 90 6.66 -4.69 7.37
N VAL A 91 6.23 -4.00 8.42
CA VAL A 91 4.86 -4.02 8.93
C VAL A 91 4.42 -2.60 9.24
N ASP A 92 3.17 -2.30 8.89
CA ASP A 92 2.64 -0.94 8.92
C ASP A 92 3.60 0.01 8.16
N ASN A 93 4.32 0.83 8.93
CA ASN A 93 5.15 1.93 8.45
C ASN A 93 6.61 1.84 8.87
N VAL A 94 6.98 0.70 9.45
CA VAL A 94 8.31 0.45 9.99
C VAL A 94 8.91 -0.73 9.26
N THR A 95 10.18 -0.60 8.91
CA THR A 95 10.98 -1.70 8.42
C THR A 95 12.18 -1.90 9.32
N ASP A 96 12.36 -3.12 9.80
CA ASP A 96 13.59 -3.54 10.43
C ASP A 96 14.39 -4.42 9.48
N ARG A 97 15.71 -4.31 9.58
CA ARG A 97 16.63 -5.06 8.74
C ARG A 97 17.47 -5.99 9.60
N PHE A 98 17.76 -7.16 9.04
CA PHE A 98 18.55 -8.18 9.68
C PHE A 98 19.61 -8.71 8.71
N THR A 99 20.79 -9.01 9.25
CA THR A 99 21.79 -9.84 8.57
C THR A 99 21.51 -11.31 8.87
N VAL A 100 21.53 -12.14 7.83
CA VAL A 100 21.24 -13.57 7.87
C VAL A 100 22.54 -14.37 7.86
N SER A 101 22.70 -15.27 8.83
CA SER A 101 23.75 -16.29 8.86
C SER A 101 23.15 -17.63 9.29
N GLY A 102 22.98 -18.55 8.34
CA GLY A 102 22.21 -19.79 8.57
C GLY A 102 20.75 -19.47 8.93
N SER A 103 20.29 -19.94 10.09
CA SER A 103 18.98 -19.64 10.68
C SER A 103 19.00 -18.47 11.68
N THR A 104 20.14 -17.80 11.85
CA THR A 104 20.30 -16.68 12.78
C THR A 104 20.07 -15.36 12.06
N PHE A 105 19.23 -14.51 12.65
CA PHE A 105 18.90 -13.18 12.16
C PHE A 105 19.40 -12.13 13.17
N THR A 106 20.39 -11.34 12.77
CA THR A 106 20.98 -10.30 13.63
C THR A 106 20.43 -8.94 13.21
N PRO A 107 19.69 -8.21 14.07
CA PRO A 107 19.13 -6.90 13.71
C PRO A 107 20.25 -5.88 13.47
N THR A 108 20.17 -5.11 12.38
CA THR A 108 21.22 -4.15 12.01
C THR A 108 21.09 -2.81 12.74
N GLU A 109 19.90 -2.46 13.19
CA GLU A 109 19.61 -1.18 13.84
C GLU A 109 19.68 -1.27 15.38
N ALA A 110 19.84 -2.48 15.95
CA ALA A 110 19.90 -2.75 17.39
C ALA A 110 18.74 -2.13 18.21
N ARG A 111 17.54 -2.03 17.61
CA ARG A 111 16.35 -1.42 18.22
C ARG A 111 15.47 -2.39 19.03
N GLY A 112 15.92 -3.63 19.23
CA GLY A 112 15.16 -4.65 19.96
C GLY A 112 14.15 -5.44 19.12
N ALA A 113 14.11 -5.21 17.80
CA ALA A 113 13.35 -6.08 16.90
C ALA A 113 14.01 -7.46 16.78
N THR A 114 13.21 -8.51 16.65
CA THR A 114 13.67 -9.89 16.50
C THR A 114 13.01 -10.56 15.30
N LEU A 115 13.70 -11.53 14.72
CA LEU A 115 13.18 -12.38 13.66
C LEU A 115 13.65 -13.81 13.93
N THR A 116 12.72 -14.76 13.91
CA THR A 116 13.01 -16.19 14.05
C THR A 116 12.35 -16.97 12.92
N VAL A 117 12.83 -18.19 12.69
CA VAL A 117 12.26 -19.11 11.69
C VAL A 117 12.09 -20.49 12.29
N SER A 118 10.94 -21.11 12.01
CA SER A 118 10.64 -22.51 12.32
C SER A 118 9.93 -23.14 11.12
N GLY A 119 10.61 -24.07 10.45
CA GLY A 119 10.14 -24.62 9.17
C GLY A 119 9.99 -23.54 8.10
N SER A 120 8.78 -23.39 7.55
CA SER A 120 8.43 -22.35 6.56
C SER A 120 7.81 -21.09 7.16
N THR A 121 7.74 -21.01 8.50
CA THR A 121 7.10 -19.91 9.23
C THR A 121 8.17 -19.01 9.84
N TYR A 122 8.08 -17.72 9.54
CA TYR A 122 8.89 -16.69 10.18
C TYR A 122 8.05 -15.95 11.22
N THR A 123 8.65 -15.62 12.35
CA THR A 123 8.03 -14.78 13.38
C THR A 123 8.89 -13.55 13.60
N TYR A 124 8.35 -12.39 13.22
CA TYR A 124 8.95 -11.10 13.48
C TYR A 124 8.28 -10.49 14.71
N THR A 125 9.08 -9.90 15.60
CA THR A 125 8.58 -9.07 16.71
C THR A 125 9.23 -7.70 16.60
N SER A 126 8.41 -6.66 16.44
CA SER A 126 8.88 -5.28 16.41
C SER A 126 9.33 -4.84 17.80
N ARG A 127 10.10 -3.74 17.86
CA ARG A 127 10.46 -3.09 19.14
C ARG A 127 9.24 -2.76 20.00
N GLU A 128 8.14 -2.40 19.36
CA GLU A 128 6.91 -1.96 20.04
C GLU A 128 6.07 -3.15 20.51
N GLY A 129 6.44 -4.38 20.17
CA GLY A 129 5.75 -5.61 20.55
C GLY A 129 4.73 -6.12 19.53
N THR A 130 4.67 -5.52 18.34
CA THR A 130 3.86 -6.07 17.23
C THR A 130 4.51 -7.36 16.76
N VAL A 131 3.75 -8.46 16.76
CA VAL A 131 4.19 -9.77 16.28
C VAL A 131 3.56 -10.05 14.93
N VAL A 132 4.38 -10.37 13.93
CA VAL A 132 3.91 -10.75 12.60
C VAL A 132 4.37 -12.16 12.28
N THR A 133 3.43 -13.00 11.88
CA THR A 133 3.73 -14.33 11.37
C THR A 133 3.77 -14.27 9.86
N PHE A 134 4.86 -14.71 9.25
CA PHE A 134 4.98 -14.83 7.80
C PHE A 134 5.10 -16.28 7.38
N THR A 135 4.56 -16.60 6.21
CA THR A 135 4.73 -17.90 5.56
C THR A 135 5.58 -17.73 4.31
N LYS A 136 6.53 -18.64 4.09
CA LYS A 136 7.35 -18.66 2.87
C LYS A 136 6.48 -18.96 1.64
N PRO A 137 6.57 -18.19 0.54
CA PRO A 137 5.84 -18.49 -0.69
C PRO A 137 6.34 -19.79 -1.33
N ALA A 138 5.50 -20.41 -2.17
CA ALA A 138 5.96 -21.49 -3.03
C ALA A 138 6.93 -20.95 -4.11
N ALA A 139 7.82 -21.80 -4.64
CA ALA A 139 8.92 -21.39 -5.51
C ALA A 139 8.48 -20.66 -6.80
N ASN A 140 7.27 -20.90 -7.28
CA ASN A 140 6.69 -20.33 -8.49
C ASN A 140 5.44 -19.47 -8.21
N GLU A 141 5.38 -18.86 -7.03
CA GLU A 141 4.25 -18.03 -6.61
C GLU A 141 4.57 -16.54 -6.75
N VAL A 142 3.75 -15.85 -7.54
CA VAL A 142 3.77 -14.40 -7.76
C VAL A 142 2.74 -13.75 -6.84
N ALA A 143 3.03 -12.56 -6.33
CA ALA A 143 2.12 -11.82 -5.47
C ALA A 143 2.05 -10.36 -5.88
N TYR A 144 0.99 -9.66 -5.45
CA TYR A 144 0.92 -8.20 -5.59
C TYR A 144 2.07 -7.54 -4.86
N ASP A 145 2.30 -7.90 -3.59
CA ASP A 145 3.42 -7.39 -2.80
C ASP A 145 4.75 -7.94 -3.34
N THR A 146 5.36 -7.18 -4.24
CA THR A 146 6.68 -7.48 -4.84
C THR A 146 7.80 -7.56 -3.79
N TYR A 147 7.57 -7.07 -2.57
CA TYR A 147 8.51 -7.16 -1.46
C TYR A 147 8.30 -8.43 -0.60
N ALA A 148 7.25 -9.23 -0.81
CA ALA A 148 7.02 -10.47 -0.07
C ALA A 148 7.79 -11.68 -0.63
N THR A 149 9.07 -11.49 -0.97
CA THR A 149 9.90 -12.50 -1.65
C THR A 149 10.32 -13.67 -0.75
N GLU A 150 10.49 -13.42 0.56
CA GLU A 150 10.86 -14.45 1.53
C GLU A 150 9.67 -14.89 2.40
N GLY A 151 8.68 -14.01 2.59
CA GLY A 151 7.48 -14.33 3.33
C GLY A 151 6.36 -13.30 3.18
N PHE A 152 5.13 -13.79 3.21
CA PHE A 152 3.91 -12.98 3.26
C PHE A 152 3.24 -13.16 4.62
N ALA A 153 2.68 -12.09 5.17
CA ALA A 153 2.09 -12.14 6.50
C ALA A 153 0.80 -12.97 6.51
N THR A 154 0.62 -13.82 7.51
CA THR A 154 -0.62 -14.57 7.76
C THR A 154 -1.34 -14.07 9.01
N SER A 155 -0.63 -13.43 9.93
CA SER A 155 -1.23 -12.73 11.07
C SER A 155 -0.38 -11.55 11.55
N ILE A 156 -1.05 -10.56 12.11
CA ILE A 156 -0.48 -9.37 12.74
C ILE A 156 -1.13 -9.22 14.12
N ALA A 157 -0.37 -9.40 15.19
CA ALA A 157 -0.82 -9.21 16.57
C ALA A 157 -0.19 -7.95 17.16
N ARG A 158 -1.02 -7.03 17.66
CA ARG A 158 -0.59 -5.78 18.27
C ARG A 158 -0.43 -5.93 19.79
N PRO A 159 0.38 -5.06 20.44
CA PRO A 159 0.53 -5.05 21.90
C PRO A 159 -0.79 -4.86 22.67
N SER A 160 -1.79 -4.25 22.04
CA SER A 160 -3.14 -4.10 22.59
C SER A 160 -3.91 -5.41 22.74
N GLY A 161 -3.38 -6.53 22.21
CA GLY A 161 -4.06 -7.82 22.16
C GLY A 161 -4.93 -8.01 20.90
N GLU A 162 -5.10 -6.97 20.08
CA GLU A 162 -5.75 -7.10 18.78
C GLU A 162 -4.91 -7.99 17.86
N ARG A 163 -5.55 -9.00 17.26
CA ARG A 163 -4.94 -9.83 16.22
C ARG A 163 -5.73 -9.73 14.94
N ILE A 164 -5.04 -9.47 13.83
CA ILE A 164 -5.57 -9.52 12.47
C ILE A 164 -5.04 -10.79 11.80
N ASP A 165 -5.93 -11.66 11.34
CA ASP A 165 -5.61 -12.82 10.50
C ASP A 165 -5.87 -12.49 9.03
N LEU A 166 -4.90 -12.82 8.18
CA LEU A 166 -4.94 -12.56 6.74
C LEU A 166 -5.22 -13.85 5.99
N THR A 167 -6.29 -13.85 5.19
CA THR A 167 -6.63 -14.97 4.30
C THR A 167 -6.29 -14.61 2.87
N TYR A 168 -5.78 -15.58 2.12
CA TYR A 168 -5.31 -15.37 0.75
C TYR A 168 -6.06 -16.24 -0.24
N GLU A 169 -6.37 -15.68 -1.41
CA GLU A 169 -6.73 -16.44 -2.59
C GLU A 169 -5.47 -16.80 -3.37
N ARG A 170 -5.44 -18.03 -3.92
CA ARG A 170 -4.38 -18.52 -4.78
C ARG A 170 -4.99 -19.06 -6.08
N ARG A 171 -4.43 -18.67 -7.22
CA ARG A 171 -4.86 -19.10 -8.56
C ARG A 171 -3.66 -19.60 -9.35
N LEU A 172 -3.83 -20.70 -10.08
CA LEU A 172 -2.84 -21.18 -11.04
C LEU A 172 -3.13 -20.52 -12.38
N PHE A 173 -2.10 -20.00 -13.05
CA PHE A 173 -2.23 -19.34 -14.34
C PHE A 173 -1.04 -19.67 -15.24
N CYS A 174 -1.24 -19.55 -16.55
CA CYS A 174 -0.17 -19.73 -17.51
C CYS A 174 0.53 -18.39 -17.77
N VAL A 175 1.87 -18.36 -17.74
CA VAL A 175 2.58 -17.10 -17.99
C VAL A 175 2.35 -16.57 -19.41
N ALA A 176 2.24 -17.46 -20.40
CA ALA A 176 1.96 -17.11 -21.79
C ALA A 176 1.35 -18.29 -22.56
N TYR A 177 0.34 -17.99 -23.38
CA TYR A 177 -0.29 -18.94 -24.30
C TYR A 177 0.17 -18.76 -25.75
N GLU A 178 0.27 -19.88 -26.47
CA GLU A 178 0.34 -19.91 -27.93
C GLU A 178 -0.79 -20.84 -28.42
N GLY A 179 -1.93 -20.24 -28.82
CA GLY A 179 -3.18 -20.98 -28.97
C GLY A 179 -3.64 -21.53 -27.61
N ASP A 180 -3.99 -22.82 -27.55
CA ASP A 180 -4.44 -23.48 -26.31
C ASP A 180 -3.29 -24.05 -25.46
N PHE A 181 -2.04 -23.86 -25.88
CA PHE A 181 -0.86 -24.41 -25.21
C PHE A 181 -0.20 -23.39 -24.29
N CYS A 182 0.05 -23.81 -23.05
CA CYS A 182 0.82 -23.01 -22.10
C CYS A 182 2.32 -23.13 -22.41
N THR A 183 2.91 -22.08 -22.99
CA THR A 183 4.34 -22.04 -23.38
C THR A 183 5.22 -21.36 -22.34
N GLY A 184 4.65 -20.45 -21.54
CA GLY A 184 5.37 -19.73 -20.49
C GLY A 184 5.51 -20.48 -19.15
N GLY A 185 4.90 -21.67 -19.04
CA GLY A 185 4.85 -22.45 -17.81
C GLY A 185 3.73 -22.00 -16.85
N TRP A 186 3.43 -22.87 -15.89
CA TRP A 186 2.39 -22.66 -14.89
C TRP A 186 2.95 -22.03 -13.62
N ASN A 187 2.39 -20.89 -13.24
CA ASN A 187 2.72 -20.18 -12.01
C ASN A 187 1.50 -20.05 -11.11
N TRP A 188 1.75 -19.88 -9.82
CA TRP A 188 0.71 -19.48 -8.87
C TRP A 188 0.72 -17.96 -8.74
N ALA A 189 -0.46 -17.36 -8.61
CA ALA A 189 -0.61 -15.99 -8.15
C ALA A 189 -1.33 -15.98 -6.81
N ARG A 190 -1.02 -15.00 -5.95
CA ARG A 190 -1.63 -14.83 -4.63
C ARG A 190 -2.02 -13.37 -4.36
N ARG A 191 -3.19 -13.19 -3.73
CA ARG A 191 -3.70 -11.90 -3.26
C ARG A 191 -4.47 -12.05 -1.94
N ILE A 192 -4.58 -10.98 -1.14
CA ILE A 192 -5.32 -11.01 0.12
C ILE A 192 -6.82 -11.06 -0.19
N ALA A 193 -7.51 -12.11 0.22
CA ALA A 193 -8.97 -12.20 0.10
C ALA A 193 -9.66 -11.43 1.25
N SER A 194 -9.10 -11.53 2.47
CA SER A 194 -9.66 -10.83 3.62
C SER A 194 -8.65 -10.61 4.74
N ALA A 195 -9.00 -9.67 5.62
CA ALA A 195 -8.34 -9.43 6.90
C ALA A 195 -9.39 -9.44 8.01
N LYS A 196 -9.26 -10.30 9.02
CA LYS A 196 -10.23 -10.45 10.11
C LYS A 196 -9.57 -10.15 11.45
N ASN A 197 -10.20 -9.35 12.31
CA ASN A 197 -9.71 -9.17 13.67
C ASN A 197 -10.28 -10.19 14.68
N SER A 198 -9.68 -10.26 15.85
CA SER A 198 -10.09 -11.12 16.97
C SER A 198 -11.49 -10.84 17.51
N ASN A 199 -12.06 -9.67 17.22
CA ASN A 199 -13.39 -9.25 17.67
C ASN A 199 -14.51 -9.60 16.67
N GLY A 200 -14.17 -10.27 15.56
CA GLY A 200 -15.15 -10.72 14.56
C GLY A 200 -15.46 -9.70 13.47
N TYR A 201 -14.75 -8.57 13.40
CA TYR A 201 -14.81 -7.67 12.25
C TYR A 201 -13.87 -8.17 11.14
N ALA A 202 -14.23 -7.91 9.89
CA ALA A 202 -13.38 -8.26 8.76
C ALA A 202 -13.47 -7.24 7.63
N PHE A 203 -12.38 -7.14 6.86
CA PHE A 203 -12.35 -6.54 5.53
C PHE A 203 -12.38 -7.66 4.49
N SER A 204 -13.34 -7.60 3.56
CA SER A 204 -13.36 -8.37 2.31
C SER A 204 -12.80 -7.49 1.20
N ILE A 205 -11.78 -7.98 0.50
CA ILE A 205 -11.03 -7.22 -0.50
C ILE A 205 -11.50 -7.65 -1.90
N GLY A 206 -12.20 -6.76 -2.61
CA GLY A 206 -12.56 -6.95 -4.00
C GLY A 206 -11.48 -6.42 -4.94
N TYR A 207 -11.26 -7.10 -6.06
CA TYR A 207 -10.24 -6.75 -7.06
C TYR A 207 -10.89 -6.29 -8.37
N ALA A 208 -10.08 -5.68 -9.25
CA ALA A 208 -10.57 -5.19 -10.54
C ALA A 208 -10.95 -6.32 -11.51
N SER A 209 -10.38 -7.52 -11.33
CA SER A 209 -10.74 -8.75 -12.04
C SER A 209 -10.67 -9.95 -11.10
N ASP A 210 -11.56 -10.92 -11.29
CA ASP A 210 -11.47 -12.26 -10.67
C ASP A 210 -10.93 -13.32 -11.65
N ASP A 211 -10.72 -12.94 -12.91
CA ASP A 211 -10.18 -13.81 -13.96
C ASP A 211 -8.66 -13.76 -13.95
N LEU A 212 -8.05 -14.95 -13.95
CA LEU A 212 -6.61 -15.14 -14.08
C LEU A 212 -6.32 -16.48 -14.77
N GLU A 213 -6.31 -16.44 -16.09
CA GLU A 213 -5.92 -17.53 -16.99
C GLU A 213 -4.47 -17.34 -17.45
N ASP A 214 -4.09 -16.09 -17.75
CA ASP A 214 -2.76 -15.76 -18.26
C ASP A 214 -2.09 -14.53 -17.65
N GLY A 215 -0.79 -14.35 -17.96
CA GLY A 215 0.04 -13.27 -17.40
C GLY A 215 -0.43 -11.84 -17.73
N SER A 216 -1.19 -11.63 -18.82
CA SER A 216 -1.75 -10.32 -19.16
C SER A 216 -2.85 -9.88 -18.19
N GLN A 217 -3.53 -10.83 -17.55
CA GLN A 217 -4.60 -10.60 -16.57
C GLN A 217 -4.07 -10.41 -15.14
N LEU A 218 -2.77 -10.63 -14.92
CA LEU A 218 -2.18 -10.58 -13.58
C LEU A 218 -2.33 -9.21 -12.92
N LEU A 219 -2.13 -8.12 -13.65
CA LEU A 219 -2.24 -6.77 -13.09
C LEU A 219 -3.67 -6.42 -12.62
N PRO A 220 -4.73 -6.55 -13.45
CA PRO A 220 -6.09 -6.32 -12.97
C PRO A 220 -6.53 -7.33 -11.91
N TRP A 221 -6.04 -8.58 -11.94
CA TRP A 221 -6.29 -9.56 -10.88
C TRP A 221 -5.69 -9.16 -9.53
N LEU A 222 -4.56 -8.45 -9.52
CA LEU A 222 -3.93 -7.99 -8.28
C LEU A 222 -4.35 -6.58 -7.86
N ALA A 223 -5.00 -5.81 -8.74
CA ALA A 223 -5.43 -4.45 -8.45
C ALA A 223 -6.68 -4.44 -7.55
N ILE A 224 -6.57 -3.86 -6.34
CA ILE A 224 -7.73 -3.73 -5.44
C ILE A 224 -8.76 -2.78 -6.07
N GLY A 225 -9.97 -3.28 -6.28
CA GLY A 225 -11.11 -2.55 -6.81
C GLY A 225 -12.02 -1.98 -5.72
N ASN A 226 -12.22 -2.68 -4.61
CA ASN A 226 -13.04 -2.21 -3.49
C ASN A 226 -12.64 -2.89 -2.16
N VAL A 227 -13.07 -2.31 -1.05
CA VAL A 227 -12.93 -2.92 0.29
C VAL A 227 -14.26 -2.81 1.03
N LYS A 228 -14.81 -3.93 1.50
CA LYS A 228 -16.03 -3.97 2.31
C LYS A 228 -15.71 -4.36 3.74
N ALA A 229 -16.24 -3.63 4.71
CA ALA A 229 -16.10 -3.95 6.14
C ALA A 229 -17.35 -4.66 6.67
N VAL A 230 -17.21 -5.83 7.29
CA VAL A 230 -18.34 -6.65 7.77
C VAL A 230 -18.15 -7.05 9.23
N ASN A 231 -19.23 -7.11 10.00
CA ASN A 231 -19.24 -7.78 11.31
C ASN A 231 -19.72 -9.23 11.14
N LEU A 232 -18.80 -10.18 11.29
CA LEU A 232 -19.05 -11.61 11.09
C LEU A 232 -19.96 -12.23 12.16
N THR A 233 -20.19 -11.52 13.27
CA THR A 233 -21.17 -11.96 14.28
C THR A 233 -22.62 -11.66 13.87
N GLN A 234 -22.81 -10.72 12.95
CA GLN A 234 -24.13 -10.29 12.48
C GLN A 234 -24.44 -10.85 11.09
N GLU A 235 -23.44 -10.98 10.22
CA GLU A 235 -23.61 -11.48 8.87
C GLU A 235 -22.52 -12.48 8.50
N TYR A 236 -22.93 -13.64 7.99
CA TYR A 236 -22.01 -14.64 7.49
C TYR A 236 -21.29 -14.11 6.24
N CYS A 237 -19.97 -14.27 6.25
CA CYS A 237 -19.13 -13.89 5.14
C CYS A 237 -18.00 -14.91 4.99
N ASN A 238 -17.91 -15.55 3.83
CA ASN A 238 -16.81 -16.47 3.55
C ASN A 238 -15.53 -15.66 3.31
N THR A 239 -14.67 -15.56 4.32
CA THR A 239 -13.42 -14.82 4.29
C THR A 239 -12.36 -15.40 3.34
N ALA A 240 -12.58 -16.61 2.81
CA ALA A 240 -11.72 -17.23 1.80
C ALA A 240 -12.18 -16.95 0.35
N ALA A 241 -13.40 -16.42 0.16
CA ALA A 241 -13.88 -16.05 -1.17
C ALA A 241 -13.39 -14.65 -1.56
N ALA A 242 -13.18 -14.41 -2.86
CA ALA A 242 -12.82 -13.10 -3.40
C ALA A 242 -13.87 -12.02 -3.10
N TRP A 243 -15.14 -12.42 -3.02
CA TRP A 243 -16.24 -11.53 -2.68
C TRP A 243 -17.24 -12.18 -1.74
N CYS A 244 -17.83 -11.32 -0.93
CA CYS A 244 -18.83 -11.69 0.04
C CYS A 244 -20.17 -11.02 -0.30
N ALA A 245 -21.14 -11.85 -0.67
CA ALA A 245 -22.52 -11.44 -0.84
C ALA A 245 -23.12 -11.20 0.55
N THR A 246 -23.24 -9.93 0.92
CA THR A 246 -23.89 -9.48 2.14
C THR A 246 -25.28 -8.95 1.80
N THR A 247 -26.25 -9.30 2.62
CA THR A 247 -27.62 -8.76 2.65
C THR A 247 -27.68 -7.41 3.37
N GLY A 248 -26.77 -7.14 4.32
CA GLY A 248 -26.66 -5.87 5.02
C GLY A 248 -25.99 -4.76 4.22
N ASN A 249 -26.37 -3.52 4.51
CA ASN A 249 -25.70 -2.31 4.02
C ASN A 249 -24.44 -2.04 4.86
N TRP A 250 -23.35 -2.69 4.48
CA TRP A 250 -22.06 -2.54 5.15
C TRP A 250 -21.22 -1.39 4.57
N PRO A 251 -20.40 -0.71 5.39
CA PRO A 251 -19.45 0.27 4.90
C PRO A 251 -18.57 -0.33 3.79
N THR A 252 -18.62 0.29 2.61
CA THR A 252 -17.87 -0.13 1.44
C THR A 252 -17.10 1.06 0.90
N LEU A 253 -15.85 0.81 0.56
CA LEU A 253 -14.95 1.74 -0.10
C LEU A 253 -14.80 1.29 -1.54
N ASP A 254 -15.51 1.97 -2.44
CA ASP A 254 -15.35 1.74 -3.87
C ASP A 254 -14.07 2.41 -4.33
N THR A 255 -13.24 1.72 -5.11
CA THR A 255 -11.96 2.24 -5.62
C THR A 255 -11.07 2.84 -4.51
N PRO A 256 -10.48 2.02 -3.61
CA PRO A 256 -9.64 2.49 -2.50
C PRO A 256 -8.44 3.33 -2.95
N ASN A 257 -8.08 3.24 -4.23
CA ASN A 257 -7.02 4.04 -4.85
C ASN A 257 -7.50 5.42 -5.38
N SER A 258 -8.80 5.71 -5.42
CA SER A 258 -9.33 6.98 -5.97
C SER A 258 -10.34 7.73 -5.09
N GLN A 259 -10.72 7.24 -3.90
CA GLN A 259 -11.72 7.93 -3.06
C GLN A 259 -11.14 8.77 -1.90
N TYR A 260 -10.81 10.02 -2.25
CA TYR A 260 -10.84 11.29 -1.49
C TYR A 260 -9.86 11.49 -0.30
N VAL A 261 -9.63 12.72 0.16
CA VAL A 261 -8.74 13.74 -0.40
C VAL A 261 -8.44 13.56 -1.89
N GLY A 262 -8.74 14.53 -2.73
CA GLY A 262 -8.30 14.53 -4.13
C GLY A 262 -6.78 14.66 -4.18
N THR A 263 -6.06 13.55 -4.00
CA THR A 263 -4.63 13.53 -4.19
C THR A 263 -4.36 13.46 -5.68
N THR A 264 -3.76 14.51 -6.23
CA THR A 264 -3.25 14.43 -7.61
C THR A 264 -1.86 13.82 -7.54
N MET A 265 -1.67 12.71 -8.26
CA MET A 265 -0.37 12.06 -8.39
C MET A 265 0.35 12.64 -9.61
N GLY A 266 1.56 13.14 -9.38
CA GLY A 266 2.53 13.44 -10.42
C GLY A 266 3.63 12.37 -10.48
N PRO A 267 4.60 12.53 -11.41
CA PRO A 267 5.70 11.58 -11.57
C PRO A 267 6.59 11.41 -10.34
N SER A 268 6.65 12.42 -9.46
CA SER A 268 7.46 12.41 -8.23
C SER A 268 6.65 12.10 -6.96
N GLY A 269 5.35 11.86 -7.08
CA GLY A 269 4.45 11.60 -5.96
C GLY A 269 3.27 12.57 -5.92
N ILE A 270 2.68 12.77 -4.73
CA ILE A 270 1.50 13.63 -4.56
C ILE A 270 1.87 15.09 -4.84
N THR A 271 1.18 15.75 -5.78
CA THR A 271 1.37 17.16 -6.14
C THR A 271 0.28 18.08 -5.61
N ALA A 272 -0.88 17.52 -5.24
CA ALA A 272 -2.00 18.27 -4.70
C ALA A 272 -2.81 17.40 -3.75
N ILE A 273 -3.47 18.02 -2.77
CA ILE A 273 -4.41 17.44 -1.81
C ILE A 273 -5.63 18.35 -1.81
N THR A 274 -6.78 17.84 -2.22
CA THR A 274 -8.07 18.54 -2.16
C THR A 274 -8.92 17.97 -1.02
N LEU A 275 -9.27 18.78 -0.03
CA LEU A 275 -10.10 18.37 1.09
C LEU A 275 -11.57 18.18 0.67
N PRO A 276 -12.36 17.38 1.40
CA PRO A 276 -13.77 17.18 1.09
C PRO A 276 -14.55 18.50 1.01
N GLY A 277 -15.36 18.64 -0.04
CA GLY A 277 -16.17 19.84 -0.29
C GLY A 277 -15.48 20.90 -1.16
N ASN A 278 -14.17 20.78 -1.40
CA ASN A 278 -13.43 21.73 -2.23
C ASN A 278 -13.30 21.23 -3.68
N SER A 279 -13.35 22.17 -4.63
CA SER A 279 -13.16 21.90 -6.07
C SER A 279 -11.74 22.21 -6.55
N THR A 280 -10.92 22.85 -5.70
CA THR A 280 -9.52 23.22 -5.98
C THR A 280 -8.60 22.64 -4.91
N PRO A 281 -7.32 22.35 -5.23
CA PRO A 281 -6.33 21.90 -4.24
C PRO A 281 -6.21 22.83 -3.03
N ASP A 282 -6.25 22.24 -1.83
CA ASP A 282 -6.02 22.92 -0.55
C ASP A 282 -4.55 22.97 -0.17
N VAL A 283 -3.83 21.92 -0.57
CA VAL A 283 -2.37 21.84 -0.43
C VAL A 283 -1.79 21.53 -1.78
N THR A 284 -0.75 22.26 -2.17
CA THR A 284 0.04 21.99 -3.37
C THR A 284 1.48 21.67 -2.97
N ILE A 285 2.07 20.71 -3.67
CA ILE A 285 3.39 20.18 -3.36
C ILE A 285 4.26 20.31 -4.61
N ALA A 286 5.33 21.08 -4.49
CA ALA A 286 6.33 21.24 -5.54
C ALA A 286 7.50 20.29 -5.29
N TYR A 287 8.11 19.83 -6.38
CA TYR A 287 9.29 18.97 -6.34
C TYR A 287 10.45 19.58 -7.09
N THR A 288 11.67 19.29 -6.65
CA THR A 288 12.91 19.58 -7.37
C THR A 288 13.80 18.36 -7.28
N SER A 289 14.21 17.83 -8.43
CA SER A 289 15.01 16.60 -8.53
C SER A 289 14.39 15.41 -7.78
N GLY A 290 13.06 15.27 -7.88
CA GLY A 290 12.31 14.17 -7.25
C GLY A 290 12.07 14.31 -5.74
N LYS A 291 12.51 15.42 -5.11
CA LYS A 291 12.27 15.69 -3.68
C LYS A 291 11.31 16.85 -3.50
N VAL A 292 10.49 16.81 -2.44
CA VAL A 292 9.58 17.89 -2.05
C VAL A 292 10.38 19.17 -1.80
N SER A 293 10.22 20.18 -2.64
CA SER A 293 10.89 21.47 -2.54
C SER A 293 10.01 22.56 -1.92
N ALA A 294 8.69 22.42 -1.99
CA ALA A 294 7.77 23.29 -1.25
C ALA A 294 6.42 22.61 -0.98
N ILE A 295 5.80 22.98 0.13
CA ILE A 295 4.39 22.71 0.42
C ILE A 295 3.69 24.05 0.64
N THR A 296 2.64 24.31 -0.14
CA THR A 296 1.81 25.52 0.01
C THR A 296 0.41 25.13 0.44
N ASP A 297 -0.04 25.70 1.54
CA ASP A 297 -1.39 25.55 2.09
C ASP A 297 -2.00 26.92 2.46
N HIS A 298 -3.13 26.92 3.16
CA HIS A 298 -3.81 28.15 3.61
C HIS A 298 -2.99 29.02 4.59
N ALA A 299 -1.95 28.49 5.24
CA ALA A 299 -1.06 29.23 6.13
C ALA A 299 0.20 29.75 5.44
N GLY A 300 0.41 29.41 4.16
CA GLY A 300 1.52 29.89 3.35
C GLY A 300 2.37 28.76 2.78
N THR A 301 3.58 29.11 2.35
CA THR A 301 4.52 28.16 1.73
C THR A 301 5.66 27.81 2.68
N THR A 302 5.87 26.50 2.90
CA THR A 302 7.07 25.94 3.52
C THR A 302 8.00 25.44 2.44
N SER A 303 9.21 26.00 2.34
CA SER A 303 10.22 25.58 1.38
C SER A 303 11.25 24.64 2.01
N TYR A 304 11.74 23.69 1.20
CA TYR A 304 12.74 22.71 1.59
C TYR A 304 13.94 22.81 0.64
N ALA A 305 15.14 22.78 1.22
CA ALA A 305 16.39 22.68 0.48
C ALA A 305 17.13 21.43 0.94
N TYR A 306 17.72 20.70 0.00
CA TYR A 306 18.54 19.52 0.31
C TYR A 306 19.94 19.75 -0.23
N ALA A 307 20.92 19.61 0.63
CA ALA A 307 22.33 19.55 0.24
C ALA A 307 22.84 18.15 0.57
N ASP A 308 23.29 17.43 -0.45
CA ASP A 308 23.93 16.12 -0.31
C ASP A 308 25.42 16.29 -0.59
N ALA A 309 26.27 16.07 0.42
CA ALA A 309 27.73 16.16 0.30
C ALA A 309 28.39 15.01 1.06
N SER A 310 29.33 14.31 0.41
CA SER A 310 30.11 13.21 1.03
C SER A 310 29.27 12.10 1.67
N GLY A 311 28.05 11.84 1.16
CA GLY A 311 27.13 10.85 1.74
C GLY A 311 26.31 11.34 2.93
N GLU A 312 26.47 12.60 3.33
CA GLU A 312 25.64 13.26 4.34
C GLU A 312 24.61 14.17 3.69
N ARG A 313 23.37 14.12 4.20
CA ARG A 313 22.28 15.00 3.80
C ARG A 313 22.07 16.07 4.86
N THR A 314 22.18 17.32 4.45
CA THR A 314 21.78 18.47 5.27
C THR A 314 20.45 19.01 4.77
N VAL A 315 19.48 19.12 5.67
CA VAL A 315 18.19 19.77 5.42
C VAL A 315 18.10 20.96 6.38
N PRO A 316 18.21 22.21 5.90
CA PRO A 316 17.93 23.37 6.71
C PRO A 316 16.47 23.27 7.15
N SER A 317 16.23 23.05 8.44
CA SER A 317 14.86 22.99 8.95
C SER A 317 14.20 24.34 8.69
N PRO A 318 13.00 24.38 8.07
CA PRO A 318 12.22 25.61 8.00
C PRO A 318 11.84 25.98 9.43
N MET A 319 12.62 26.88 10.02
CA MET A 319 12.52 27.26 11.42
C MET A 319 11.23 28.09 11.63
N ARG A 320 10.08 27.42 11.72
CA ARG A 320 8.82 27.97 12.23
C ARG A 320 8.16 26.94 13.14
N TYR A 321 8.69 26.80 14.35
CA TYR A 321 8.04 26.06 15.43
C TYR A 321 6.81 26.84 15.92
N ARG A 322 5.70 26.74 15.19
CA ARG A 322 4.36 26.95 15.76
C ARG A 322 3.71 25.59 15.80
N ARG A 323 3.56 25.02 17.00
CA ARG A 323 2.83 23.75 17.22
C ARG A 323 1.49 23.81 16.49
N ARG A 324 1.40 23.12 15.35
CA ARG A 324 0.15 22.92 14.62
C ARG A 324 -0.58 21.69 15.21
N PRO A 325 -1.91 21.71 15.28
CA PRO A 325 -2.69 20.49 15.48
C PRO A 325 -2.42 19.52 14.31
N PRO A 326 -2.40 18.20 14.54
CA PRO A 326 -2.16 17.20 13.49
C PRO A 326 -3.20 17.33 12.35
N MET A 327 -2.71 17.39 11.12
CA MET A 327 -3.48 17.79 9.93
C MET A 327 -4.56 16.80 9.45
N CYS A 328 -4.73 15.63 10.08
CA CYS A 328 -5.70 14.61 9.64
C CYS A 328 -6.24 13.77 10.81
N SER A 329 -6.68 14.40 11.90
CA SER A 329 -7.57 13.74 12.86
C SER A 329 -9.02 14.12 12.52
N THR A 330 -9.61 13.45 11.53
CA THR A 330 -11.07 13.46 11.42
C THR A 330 -11.58 12.54 12.51
N SER A 331 -12.04 13.12 13.63
CA SER A 331 -12.88 12.39 14.57
C SER A 331 -14.08 11.82 13.80
N PRO A 332 -14.38 10.51 13.89
CA PRO A 332 -15.56 9.98 13.24
C PRO A 332 -16.77 10.72 13.81
N ALA A 333 -17.62 11.26 12.92
CA ALA A 333 -18.94 11.71 13.30
C ALA A 333 -19.69 10.48 13.85
N SER A 334 -19.99 10.51 15.13
CA SER A 334 -20.89 9.55 15.76
C SER A 334 -22.28 9.71 15.13
N GLY A 335 -22.58 8.83 14.18
CA GLY A 335 -23.94 8.50 13.75
C GLY A 335 -24.39 7.20 14.40
#